data_AF-A0A7S0Y598-F1
#
_entry.id   AF-A0A7S0Y598-F1
#
_cell.length_a   1.000
_cell.length_b   1.000
_cell.length_c   1.000
_cell.angle_alpha   90.00
_cell.angle_beta   90.00
_cell.angle_gamma   90.00
#
_symmetry.space_group_name_H-M   'P 1'
#
loop_
_entity.id
_entity.type
_entity.pdbx_description
1 polymer ?
#
loop_
_entity_poly.entity_id
_entity_poly.type
_entity_poly.pdbx_seq_one_letter_code
_entity_poly.pdbx_strand_id
1 'polypeptide(L)'
;HRQSHIIEWLMNNGAAPSLQVMNDDYLTPFTLAARHGFVDIFYMFLTRYMRDTAWRYGEVQMSRMSLEQLDSFRMGHPTDFEDAEKTIPKPWALHSDKWRSAIEVIVEHEVD
;
A
#
# COMPACT_ATOMS: atom_id res chain seq x y z
N HIS A 1 -1.20 0.71 -21.72
CA HIS A 1 -2.48 0.26 -22.35
C HIS A 1 -2.66 -1.25 -22.45
N ARG A 2 -1.72 -2.05 -22.98
CA ARG A 2 -1.94 -3.51 -23.12
C ARG A 2 -1.97 -4.27 -21.79
N GLN A 3 -1.11 -3.85 -20.85
CA GLN A 3 -0.97 -4.52 -19.54
C GLN A 3 -2.16 -4.25 -18.61
N SER A 4 -2.73 -3.04 -18.63
CA SER A 4 -3.91 -2.70 -17.82
C SER A 4 -5.12 -3.59 -18.14
N HIS A 5 -5.35 -3.90 -19.42
CA HIS A 5 -6.46 -4.77 -19.82
C HIS A 5 -6.28 -6.22 -19.35
N ILE A 6 -5.05 -6.73 -19.37
CA ILE A 6 -4.74 -8.07 -18.84
C ILE A 6 -4.95 -8.09 -17.33
N ILE A 7 -4.51 -7.05 -16.63
CA ILE A 7 -4.70 -6.93 -15.18
C ILE A 7 -6.20 -6.85 -14.86
N GLU A 8 -6.97 -6.04 -15.55
CA GLU A 8 -8.44 -5.99 -15.40
C GLU A 8 -9.07 -7.36 -15.61
N TRP A 9 -8.67 -8.07 -16.67
CA TRP A 9 -9.16 -9.42 -16.93
C TRP A 9 -8.81 -10.38 -15.78
N LEU A 10 -7.58 -10.36 -15.26
CA LEU A 10 -7.17 -11.17 -14.11
C LEU A 10 -7.98 -10.85 -12.86
N MET A 11 -8.18 -9.57 -12.57
CA MET A 11 -8.97 -9.13 -11.41
C MET A 11 -10.42 -9.59 -11.48
N ASN A 12 -11.02 -9.51 -12.67
CA ASN A 12 -12.39 -9.98 -12.90
C ASN A 12 -12.52 -11.51 -12.79
N ASN A 13 -11.42 -12.26 -12.94
CA ASN A 13 -11.35 -13.70 -12.76
C ASN A 13 -10.93 -14.13 -11.34
N GLY A 14 -10.98 -13.21 -10.37
CA GLY A 14 -10.73 -13.54 -8.96
C GLY A 14 -9.27 -13.47 -8.53
N ALA A 15 -8.39 -12.83 -9.31
CA ALA A 15 -6.99 -12.60 -8.92
C ALA A 15 -6.81 -11.47 -7.87
N ALA A 16 -7.89 -10.93 -7.30
CA ALA A 16 -7.83 -9.86 -6.29
C ALA A 16 -6.94 -10.19 -5.08
N PRO A 17 -6.93 -11.43 -4.52
CA PRO A 17 -6.04 -11.76 -3.40
C PRO A 17 -4.54 -11.66 -3.76
N SER A 18 -4.19 -11.81 -5.05
CA SER A 18 -2.81 -11.73 -5.53
C SER A 18 -2.22 -10.31 -5.41
N LEU A 19 -3.03 -9.27 -5.20
CA LEU A 19 -2.55 -7.91 -4.93
C LEU A 19 -1.77 -7.79 -3.62
N GLN A 20 -2.03 -8.68 -2.66
CA GLN A 20 -1.39 -8.69 -1.35
C GLN A 20 -0.22 -9.66 -1.27
N VAL A 21 -0.04 -10.50 -2.30
CA VAL A 21 1.04 -11.49 -2.34
C VAL A 21 2.34 -10.81 -2.76
N MET A 22 3.41 -11.13 -2.05
CA MET A 22 4.76 -10.65 -2.34
C MET A 22 5.51 -11.64 -3.23
N ASN A 23 6.40 -11.12 -4.09
CA ASN A 23 7.37 -11.93 -4.81
C ASN A 23 8.61 -12.23 -3.92
N ASP A 24 9.61 -12.91 -4.49
CA ASP A 24 10.86 -13.24 -3.79
C ASP A 24 11.67 -12.01 -3.34
N ASP A 25 11.41 -10.84 -3.95
CA ASP A 25 11.99 -9.54 -3.55
C ASP A 25 11.16 -8.81 -2.48
N TYR A 26 10.16 -9.47 -1.89
CA TYR A 26 9.21 -8.88 -0.94
C TYR A 26 8.38 -7.72 -1.51
N LEU A 27 8.16 -7.72 -2.82
CA LEU A 27 7.36 -6.71 -3.52
C LEU A 27 5.99 -7.25 -3.90
N THR A 28 4.96 -6.49 -3.55
CA THR A 28 3.59 -6.66 -4.05
C THR A 28 3.47 -6.09 -5.47
N PRO A 29 2.46 -6.48 -6.26
CA PRO A 29 2.24 -5.91 -7.60
C PRO A 29 2.15 -4.37 -7.61
N PHE A 30 1.65 -3.78 -6.52
CA PHE A 30 1.56 -2.33 -6.34
C PHE A 30 2.93 -1.67 -6.12
N THR A 31 3.73 -2.20 -5.19
CA THR A 31 5.09 -1.70 -4.91
C THR A 31 6.03 -1.96 -6.07
N LEU A 32 5.82 -3.04 -6.82
CA LEU A 32 6.53 -3.35 -8.07
C LEU A 32 6.22 -2.29 -9.15
N ALA A 33 4.95 -1.91 -9.32
CA ALA A 33 4.56 -0.85 -10.25
C ALA A 33 5.22 0.49 -9.89
N ALA A 34 5.30 0.82 -8.58
CA ALA A 34 5.99 2.01 -8.11
C ALA A 34 7.51 1.95 -8.39
N ARG A 35 8.17 0.82 -8.09
CA ARG A 35 9.61 0.63 -8.29
C ARG A 35 10.03 0.78 -9.76
N HIS A 36 9.20 0.28 -10.68
CA HIS A 36 9.48 0.33 -12.12
C HIS A 36 8.93 1.58 -12.82
N GLY A 37 8.27 2.49 -12.09
CA GLY A 37 7.70 3.70 -12.67
C GLY A 37 6.50 3.46 -13.59
N PHE A 38 5.75 2.37 -13.37
CA PHE A 38 4.51 2.10 -14.11
C PHE A 38 3.34 2.91 -13.55
N VAL A 39 3.38 4.22 -13.79
CA VAL A 39 2.46 5.22 -13.24
C VAL A 39 0.99 4.88 -13.51
N ASP A 40 0.64 4.48 -14.74
CA ASP A 40 -0.74 4.13 -15.11
C ASP A 40 -1.28 2.94 -14.30
N ILE A 41 -0.45 1.91 -14.13
CA ILE A 41 -0.81 0.68 -13.40
C ILE A 41 -0.90 0.99 -11.91
N PHE A 42 0.02 1.80 -11.40
CA PHE A 42 0.01 2.27 -10.02
C PHE A 42 -1.30 3.02 -9.70
N TYR A 43 -1.69 4.00 -10.51
CA TYR A 43 -2.95 4.73 -10.30
C TYR A 43 -4.19 3.87 -10.51
N MET A 44 -4.14 2.90 -11.43
CA MET A 44 -5.20 1.92 -11.60
C MET A 44 -5.40 1.10 -10.31
N PHE A 45 -4.32 0.59 -9.71
CA PHE A 45 -4.37 -0.13 -8.44
C PHE A 45 -4.91 0.75 -7.30
N LEU A 46 -4.35 1.95 -7.18
CA LEU A 46 -4.70 2.93 -6.16
C LEU A 46 -6.19 3.29 -6.19
N THR A 47 -6.73 3.52 -7.39
CA THR A 47 -8.09 4.07 -7.56
C THR A 47 -9.16 2.99 -7.54
N ARG A 48 -8.88 1.81 -8.10
CA ARG A 48 -9.91 0.78 -8.31
C ARG A 48 -9.91 -0.33 -7.26
N TYR A 49 -8.79 -0.58 -6.61
CA TYR A 49 -8.63 -1.75 -5.75
C TYR A 49 -8.18 -1.42 -4.32
N MET A 50 -7.64 -0.22 -4.09
CA MET A 50 -7.13 0.20 -2.77
C MET A 50 -7.91 1.37 -2.15
N ARG A 51 -8.87 1.93 -2.88
CA ARG A 51 -9.70 3.05 -2.46
C ARG A 51 -11.14 2.58 -2.26
N ASP A 52 -11.63 2.76 -1.05
CA ASP A 52 -13.03 2.55 -0.68
C ASP A 52 -13.72 3.90 -0.45
N THR A 53 -15.01 3.99 -0.75
CA THR A 53 -15.80 5.18 -0.37
C THR A 53 -16.40 4.94 1.00
N ALA A 54 -15.98 5.73 2.00
CA ALA A 54 -16.47 5.62 3.36
C ALA A 54 -17.87 6.24 3.49
N TRP A 55 -18.04 7.44 2.93
CA TRP A 55 -19.34 8.12 2.85
C TRP A 55 -19.33 9.18 1.75
N ARG A 56 -20.52 9.61 1.35
CA ARG A 56 -20.75 10.70 0.40
C ARG A 56 -21.93 11.56 0.85
N TYR A 57 -21.75 12.87 0.82
CA TYR A 57 -22.77 13.87 1.12
C TYR A 57 -22.76 14.98 0.06
N GLY A 58 -23.81 15.05 -0.76
CA GLY A 58 -23.87 15.96 -1.89
C GLY A 58 -22.68 15.76 -2.84
N GLU A 59 -21.89 16.82 -3.05
CA GLU A 59 -20.66 16.81 -3.86
C GLU A 59 -19.42 16.34 -3.07
N VAL A 60 -19.51 16.25 -1.74
CA VAL A 60 -18.38 15.88 -0.87
C VAL A 60 -18.37 14.36 -0.67
N GLN A 61 -17.20 13.75 -0.79
CA GLN A 61 -17.01 12.33 -0.48
C GLN A 61 -15.76 12.12 0.36
N MET A 62 -15.83 11.17 1.29
CA MET A 62 -14.66 10.67 1.99
C MET A 62 -14.29 9.30 1.41
N SER A 63 -13.09 9.23 0.84
CA SER A 63 -12.49 7.96 0.44
C SER A 63 -11.51 7.47 1.49
N ARG A 64 -11.62 6.22 1.89
CA ARG A 64 -10.64 5.52 2.71
C ARG A 64 -9.66 4.77 1.80
N MET A 65 -8.40 4.72 2.20
CA MET A 65 -7.37 3.96 1.51
C MET A 65 -6.62 3.11 2.53
N SER A 66 -6.36 1.85 2.19
CA SER A 66 -5.48 1.01 3.01
C SER A 66 -4.03 1.46 2.82
N LEU A 67 -3.37 1.79 3.92
CA LEU A 67 -1.94 2.16 3.94
C LEU A 67 -1.02 0.96 4.18
N GLU A 68 -1.55 -0.27 4.27
CA GLU A 68 -0.77 -1.46 4.62
C GLU A 68 0.45 -1.66 3.71
N GLN A 69 0.33 -1.32 2.42
CA GLN A 69 1.42 -1.41 1.44
C GLN A 69 2.20 -0.10 1.22
N LEU A 70 1.72 1.01 1.79
CA LEU A 70 2.33 2.34 1.66
C LEU A 70 3.18 2.71 2.88
N ASP A 71 2.75 2.28 4.07
CA ASP A 71 3.34 2.59 5.38
C ASP A 71 4.32 1.50 5.85
N SER A 72 4.45 0.41 5.11
CA SER A 72 5.47 -0.62 5.35
C SER A 72 6.83 -0.12 4.86
N PHE A 73 7.51 0.65 5.71
CA PHE A 73 8.90 1.04 5.50
C PHE A 73 9.77 -0.21 5.34
N ARG A 74 10.62 -0.21 4.29
CA ARG A 74 11.52 -1.27 3.85
C ARG A 74 11.95 -2.23 4.97
N MET A 75 11.38 -3.43 4.98
CA MET A 75 12.00 -4.57 5.63
C MET A 75 13.27 -4.86 4.82
N GLY A 76 14.44 -4.42 5.32
CA GLY A 76 15.73 -4.81 4.76
C GLY A 76 15.87 -6.34 4.78
N HIS A 77 16.68 -6.89 3.89
CA HIS A 77 16.94 -8.32 3.89
C HIS A 77 17.58 -8.69 5.24
N PRO A 78 17.23 -9.82 5.89
CA PRO A 78 17.88 -10.22 7.13
C PRO A 78 19.41 -10.32 7.02
N THR A 79 19.96 -10.55 5.81
CA THR A 79 21.41 -10.56 5.58
C THR A 79 22.04 -9.17 5.48
N ASP A 80 21.26 -8.09 5.39
CA ASP A 80 21.80 -6.73 5.44
C ASP A 80 22.21 -6.33 6.88
N PHE A 81 21.89 -7.19 7.86
CA PHE A 81 22.18 -6.98 9.28
C PHE A 81 23.01 -8.15 9.83
N GLU A 82 24.29 -8.22 9.42
CA GLU A 82 25.24 -9.29 9.83
C GLU A 82 25.49 -9.37 11.37
N ASP A 83 25.06 -8.38 12.16
CA ASP A 83 25.38 -8.30 13.59
C ASP A 83 24.16 -8.30 14.55
N ALA A 84 23.00 -8.79 14.14
CA ALA A 84 21.76 -8.69 14.94
C ALA A 84 21.62 -9.72 16.08
N GLU A 85 22.68 -10.43 16.48
CA GLU A 85 22.55 -11.57 17.39
C GLU A 85 22.63 -11.25 18.89
N LYS A 86 22.57 -9.99 19.35
CA LYS A 86 22.70 -9.77 20.82
C LYS A 86 21.83 -8.77 21.57
N THR A 87 21.14 -7.82 20.97
CA THR A 87 20.36 -6.85 21.78
C THR A 87 19.43 -5.99 20.93
N ILE A 88 18.28 -6.47 20.45
CA ILE A 88 17.27 -5.54 19.87
C ILE A 88 15.83 -6.04 20.12
N PRO A 89 14.93 -5.25 20.73
CA PRO A 89 13.53 -5.60 20.86
C PRO A 89 12.85 -5.65 19.49
N LYS A 90 12.02 -6.66 19.25
CA LYS A 90 11.19 -6.91 18.03
C LYS A 90 11.43 -5.90 16.89
N PRO A 91 12.42 -6.17 15.99
CA PRO A 91 12.83 -5.20 14.96
C PRO A 91 11.78 -4.94 13.87
N TRP A 92 10.67 -5.70 13.89
CA TRP A 92 9.61 -5.69 12.87
C TRP A 92 8.32 -5.00 13.33
N ALA A 93 8.27 -4.47 14.54
CA ALA A 93 7.12 -3.73 15.04
C ALA A 93 7.40 -2.23 14.96
N LEU A 94 7.09 -1.59 13.83
CA LEU A 94 6.88 -0.14 13.82
C LEU A 94 5.71 0.25 14.76
N HIS A 95 4.82 -0.70 15.03
CA HIS A 95 3.69 -0.60 15.96
C HIS A 95 4.01 -1.31 17.28
N SER A 96 4.73 -0.62 18.17
CA SER A 96 4.41 -0.76 19.60
C SER A 96 3.08 -0.04 19.87
N ASP A 97 2.38 -0.38 20.96
CA ASP A 97 1.04 0.11 21.34
C ASP A 97 0.87 1.65 21.42
N LYS A 98 1.88 2.44 21.03
CA LYS A 98 2.00 3.86 21.28
C LYS A 98 1.95 4.77 20.04
N TRP A 99 2.06 4.29 18.80
CA TRP A 99 2.01 5.15 17.62
C TRP A 99 1.12 4.60 16.50
N ARG A 100 0.20 5.45 16.01
CA ARG A 100 -0.71 5.21 14.89
C ARG A 100 -0.20 5.96 13.65
N SER A 101 0.26 5.21 12.65
CA SER A 101 0.68 5.64 11.29
C SER A 101 1.77 6.72 11.17
N ALA A 102 2.68 6.56 10.20
CA ALA A 102 3.74 7.55 9.94
C ALA A 102 3.25 8.76 9.13
N ILE A 103 2.02 8.71 8.59
CA ILE A 103 1.42 9.78 7.79
C ILE A 103 0.07 10.15 8.39
N GLU A 104 0.01 11.36 8.96
CA GLU A 104 -1.23 12.03 9.35
C GLU A 104 -1.67 12.95 8.20
N VAL A 105 -2.82 12.65 7.58
CA VAL A 105 -3.42 13.54 6.56
C VAL A 105 -4.52 14.35 7.24
N ILE A 106 -4.21 15.59 7.58
CA ILE A 106 -5.17 16.56 8.10
C ILE A 106 -5.88 17.19 6.90
N VAL A 107 -7.20 16.99 6.79
CA VAL A 107 -8.03 17.67 5.80
C VAL A 107 -8.79 18.77 6.53
N GLU A 108 -8.32 20.00 6.41
CA GLU A 108 -9.05 21.19 6.87
C GLU A 108 -10.03 21.63 5.77
N HIS A 109 -11.30 21.76 6.12
CA HIS A 109 -12.31 22.37 5.27
C HIS A 109 -12.73 23.70 5.90
N GLU A 110 -12.39 24.81 5.26
CA GLU A 110 -13.05 26.10 5.49
C GLU A 110 -14.44 26.06 4.84
N VAL A 111 -15.47 26.40 5.63
CA VAL A 111 -16.84 26.60 5.15
C VAL A 111 -17.05 28.12 5.13
N ASP A 112 -17.20 28.68 3.92
CA ASP A 112 -17.78 30.01 3.72
C ASP A 112 -19.32 29.94 3.75
#